data_AF-A0A2M7YYX2-F1
#
_entry.id   AF-A0A2M7YYX2-F1
#
_cell.length_a   1.000
_cell.length_b   1.000
_cell.length_c   1.000
_cell.angle_alpha   90.00
_cell.angle_beta   90.00
_cell.angle_gamma   90.00
#
_symmetry.space_group_name_H-M   'P 1'
#
loop_
_entity.id
_entity.type
_entity.pdbx_description
1 polymer ?
#
loop_
_entity_poly.entity_id
_entity_poly.type
_entity_poly.pdbx_seq_one_letter_code
_entity_poly.pdbx_strand_id
1 'polypeptide(L)' 'EAAGIQVGDVIQEVSRQIVKTIDDFTQIASKIAKDELAVLLVNRRGNNLFIAVNPQ' A
#
# COMPACT_ATOMS: atom_id res chain seq x y z
N GLU A 1 -5.56 -5.65 13.92
CA GLU A 1 -4.08 -5.69 13.96
C GLU A 1 -3.53 -4.55 13.12
N ALA A 2 -2.50 -3.84 13.58
CA ALA A 2 -1.80 -2.88 12.74
C ALA A 2 -1.04 -3.68 11.68
N ALA A 3 -1.49 -3.60 10.43
CA ALA A 3 -0.75 -4.15 9.32
C ALA A 3 0.67 -3.56 9.37
N GLY A 4 1.71 -4.38 9.22
CA GLY A 4 3.11 -4.07 9.57
C GLY A 4 3.79 -2.90 8.83
N ILE A 5 3.03 -1.96 8.28
CA ILE A 5 3.42 -0.62 7.86
C ILE A 5 4.00 0.17 9.02
N GLN A 6 4.99 1.01 8.70
CA GLN A 6 5.66 1.89 9.64
C GLN A 6 5.71 3.30 9.08
N VAL A 7 5.72 4.29 9.99
CA VAL A 7 5.96 5.68 9.59
C VAL A 7 7.34 5.78 8.92
N GLY A 8 7.37 6.42 7.75
CA GLY A 8 8.56 6.53 6.91
C GLY A 8 8.62 5.50 5.77
N ASP A 9 7.69 4.55 5.70
CA ASP A 9 7.51 3.72 4.50
C ASP A 9 7.06 4.58 3.31
N VAL A 10 7.65 4.33 2.14
CA VAL A 10 7.23 4.95 0.88
C VAL A 10 6.48 3.90 0.06
N ILE A 11 5.20 4.12 -0.20
CA ILE A 11 4.37 3.22 -1.02
C ILE A 11 4.78 3.39 -2.49
N GLN A 12 5.17 2.30 -3.13
CA GLN A 12 5.53 2.23 -4.55
C GLN A 12 4.45 1.55 -5.38
N GLU A 13 3.74 0.57 -4.81
CA GLU A 13 2.61 -0.09 -5.46
C GLU A 13 1.49 -0.41 -4.47
N VAL A 14 0.25 -0.42 -4.98
CA VAL A 14 -0.93 -0.97 -4.31
C VAL A 14 -1.57 -2.01 -5.21
N SER A 15 -1.72 -3.25 -4.73
CA SER A 15 -2.30 -4.37 -5.48
C SER A 15 -1.71 -4.50 -6.91
N ARG A 16 -0.38 -4.42 -7.01
CA ARG A 16 0.43 -4.47 -8.25
C ARG A 16 0.19 -3.30 -9.23
N GLN A 17 -0.41 -2.21 -8.77
CA GLN A 17 -0.54 -0.97 -9.54
C GLN A 17 0.46 0.05 -9.01
N ILE A 18 1.26 0.61 -9.91
CA ILE A 18 2.31 1.58 -9.59
C ILE A 18 1.68 2.87 -9.06
N VAL A 19 2.20 3.37 -7.95
CA VAL A 19 1.84 4.65 -7.34
C VAL A 19 2.96 5.64 -7.61
N LYS A 20 2.69 6.71 -8.36
CA LYS A 20 3.64 7.81 -8.57
C LYS A 20 3.19 9.10 -7.87
N THR A 21 1.89 9.22 -7.66
CA THR A 21 1.26 10.41 -7.07
C THR A 21 0.24 10.03 -6.00
N ILE A 22 -0.18 11.01 -5.21
CA ILE A 22 -1.26 10.84 -4.23
C ILE A 22 -2.59 10.54 -4.93
N ASP A 23 -2.82 11.09 -6.13
CA ASP A 23 -4.03 10.82 -6.89
C ASP A 23 -4.08 9.35 -7.34
N ASP A 24 -2.96 8.81 -7.86
CA ASP A 24 -2.85 7.38 -8.20
C ASP A 24 -3.22 6.51 -6.98
N PHE A 25 -2.62 6.80 -5.83
CA PHE A 25 -2.92 6.06 -4.60
C PHE A 25 -4.40 6.10 -4.26
N THR A 26 -5.01 7.30 -4.30
CA THR A 26 -6.42 7.49 -3.96
C THR A 26 -7.34 6.72 -4.90
N GLN A 27 -7.08 6.81 -6.22
CA GLN A 27 -7.85 6.10 -7.25
C GLN A 27 -7.72 4.58 -7.20
N ILE A 28 -6.53 4.07 -6.83
CA ILE A 28 -6.31 2.63 -6.68
C ILE A 28 -6.96 2.13 -5.40
N ALA A 29 -6.71 2.81 -4.27
CA ALA A 29 -7.24 2.43 -2.96
C ALA A 29 -8.77 2.46 -2.92
N SER A 30 -9.41 3.42 -3.60
CA SER A 30 -10.88 3.51 -3.65
C SER A 30 -11.56 2.33 -4.35
N LYS A 31 -10.80 1.53 -5.11
CA LYS A 31 -11.30 0.35 -5.83
C LYS A 31 -11.20 -0.93 -5.00
N ILE A 32 -10.49 -0.90 -3.87
CA ILE A 32 -10.29 -2.07 -3.02
C ILE A 32 -11.52 -2.22 -2.13
N ALA A 33 -12.10 -3.42 -2.10
CA ALA A 33 -13.25 -3.69 -1.25
C ALA A 33 -12.84 -3.68 0.23
N LYS A 34 -13.75 -3.27 1.12
CA LYS A 34 -13.47 -3.16 2.58
C LYS A 34 -13.13 -4.50 3.25
N ASP A 35 -13.51 -5.60 2.62
CA ASP A 35 -13.25 -6.96 3.05
C ASP A 35 -12.05 -7.61 2.33
N GLU A 36 -11.42 -6.89 1.38
CA GLU A 36 -10.27 -7.37 0.61
C GLU A 36 -8.95 -6.90 1.21
N LEU A 37 -7.97 -7.80 1.32
CA LEU A 37 -6.60 -7.42 1.70
C LEU A 37 -5.91 -6.68 0.54
N ALA A 38 -5.42 -5.47 0.80
CA ALA A 38 -4.54 -4.76 -0.10
C ALA A 38 -3.09 -5.20 0.10
N VAL A 39 -2.37 -5.49 -0.98
CA VAL A 39 -0.93 -5.78 -0.92
C VAL A 39 -0.15 -4.55 -1.37
N LEU A 40 0.71 -4.03 -0.50
CA LEU A 40 1.52 -2.85 -0.74
C LEU A 40 2.96 -3.27 -1.01
N LEU A 41 3.57 -2.70 -2.05
CA LEU A 41 5.03 -2.65 -2.17
C LEU A 41 5.50 -1.36 -1.53
N VAL A 42 6.32 -1.45 -0.49
CA VAL A 42 6.90 -0.28 0.18
C VAL A 42 8.42 -0.29 0.10
N ASN A 43 9.02 0.89 0.00
CA ASN A 43 10.44 1.08 0.31
C ASN A 43 10.58 1.50 1.78
N ARG A 44 11.29 0.68 2.55
CA ARG A 44 11.65 0.93 3.95
C ARG A 44 13.16 1.03 4.07
N ARG A 45 13.64 2.26 4.25
CA ARG A 45 15.08 2.54 4.45
C ARG A 45 15.95 1.92 3.35
N GLY A 46 15.51 1.99 2.09
CA GLY A 46 16.22 1.43 0.94
C GLY A 46 15.84 -0.01 0.57
N ASN A 47 15.11 -0.74 1.41
CA ASN A 47 14.67 -2.11 1.12
C ASN A 47 13.22 -2.15 0.63
N ASN A 48 12.96 -2.98 -0.36
CA ASN A 48 11.60 -3.21 -0.85
C ASN A 48 10.94 -4.37 -0.09
N LEU A 49 9.72 -4.13 0.41
CA LEU A 49 8.95 -5.10 1.21
C LEU A 49 7.51 -5.17 0.71
N PHE A 50 6.94 -6.37 0.69
CA PHE A 50 5.50 -6.55 0.50
C PHE A 50 4.80 -6.59 1.86
N ILE A 51 3.74 -5.79 2.02
CA ILE A 51 2.94 -5.72 3.25
C ILE A 51 1.47 -5.89 2.88
N ALA A 52 0.80 -6.89 3.46
CA ALA A 52 -0.65 -7.03 3.35
C ALA A 52 -1.33 -6.18 4.42
N VAL A 53 -2.29 -5.36 4.01
CA VAL A 53 -3.08 -4.49 4.90
C VAL A 53 -4.57 -4.72 4.68
N ASN A 54 -5.36 -4.63 5.75
CA ASN A 54 -6.81 -4.61 5.64
C ASN A 54 -7.28 -3.15 5.61
N PRO A 55 -7.89 -2.68 4.50
CA PRO A 55 -8.49 -1.35 4.40
C PRO A 55 -9.81 -1.32 5.20
N GLN A 56 -9.70 -1.03 6.49
CA GLN A 56 -10.86 -0.82 7.37
C GLN A 56 -11.64 0.45 6.99
#